data_AF-A0A376FC03-F1
#
_entry.id   AF-A0A376FC03-F1
#
_cell.length_a   1.000
_cell.length_b   1.000
_cell.length_c   1.000
_cell.angle_alpha   90.00
_cell.angle_beta   90.00
_cell.angle_gamma   90.00
#
_symmetry.space_group_name_H-M   'P 1'
#
loop_
_entity.id
_entity.type
_entity.pdbx_description
1 polymer ?
#
loop_
_entity_poly.entity_id
_entity_poly.type
_entity_poly.pdbx_seq_one_letter_code
_entity_poly.pdbx_strand_id
1 'polypeptide(L)'
;MPQEPVAYPLSRCSRRTSFRAAPRRARFLHSLFEELDFTQPVSEEWVLKMLQSGGYDAQWQPVLTDWIRAVLHAPLTTQGISLNQLTAKDKQVEMEFYLPIASPLRAEALDALIREYDPLSAGCPPLNFRQVQGMLKGFIDLVFRHEGRYYLLDYKSNWLGESSEAYTQDAMASAMQMHRYDLQYQLYTLALHRYLRHRMADYRYETHFGGVIYLFLRGVDANDPAFRRL
;
A
#
# COMPACT_ATOMS: atom_id res chain seq x y z
N MET A 1 -35.49 14.00 -34.91
CA MET A 1 -34.34 13.10 -35.12
C MET A 1 -33.35 13.38 -34.00
N PRO A 2 -33.02 12.41 -33.14
CA PRO A 2 -32.00 12.61 -32.12
C PRO A 2 -30.60 12.53 -32.74
N GLN A 3 -29.76 13.50 -32.39
CA GLN A 3 -28.37 13.63 -32.84
C GLN A 3 -27.50 12.54 -32.18
N GLU A 4 -26.67 11.87 -32.97
CA GLU A 4 -25.64 10.96 -32.50
C GLU A 4 -24.54 11.72 -31.74
N PRO A 5 -24.00 11.17 -30.63
CA PRO A 5 -22.89 11.78 -29.94
C PRO A 5 -21.57 11.53 -30.69
N VAL A 6 -20.88 12.63 -31.00
CA VAL A 6 -19.55 12.67 -31.61
C VAL A 6 -18.52 12.05 -30.67
N ALA A 7 -17.83 11.00 -31.13
CA ALA A 7 -16.71 10.37 -30.42
C ALA A 7 -15.43 11.20 -30.60
N TYR A 8 -14.88 11.75 -29.51
CA TYR A 8 -13.55 12.36 -29.51
C TYR A 8 -12.46 11.29 -29.30
N PRO A 9 -11.33 11.34 -30.02
CA PRO A 9 -10.24 10.39 -29.82
C PRO A 9 -9.52 10.67 -28.49
N LEU A 10 -9.61 9.72 -27.55
CA LEU A 10 -8.97 9.79 -26.24
C LEU A 10 -7.48 9.43 -26.34
N SER A 11 -6.63 10.37 -25.93
CA SER A 11 -5.17 10.25 -25.81
C SER A 11 -4.75 9.07 -24.92
N ARG A 12 -3.63 8.40 -25.27
CA ARG A 12 -3.08 7.20 -24.58
C ARG A 12 -2.95 7.32 -23.05
N CYS A 13 -2.73 8.52 -22.52
CA CYS A 13 -2.58 8.78 -21.08
C CYS A 13 -3.89 8.60 -20.28
N SER A 14 -5.06 8.75 -20.94
CA SER A 14 -6.38 8.74 -20.30
C SER A 14 -6.88 7.35 -19.84
N ARG A 15 -6.27 6.25 -20.32
CA ARG A 15 -6.82 4.91 -20.08
C ARG A 15 -6.60 4.39 -18.66
N ARG A 16 -5.44 4.63 -18.02
CA ARG A 16 -5.07 4.01 -16.72
C ARG A 16 -5.97 4.43 -15.55
N THR A 17 -6.33 5.70 -15.47
CA THR A 17 -7.12 6.24 -14.34
C THR A 17 -8.61 6.00 -14.48
N SER A 18 -9.09 5.65 -15.68
CA SER A 18 -10.49 5.23 -15.93
C SER A 18 -10.85 3.85 -15.36
N PHE A 19 -9.91 3.14 -14.72
CA PHE A 19 -10.19 2.02 -13.81
C PHE A 19 -10.92 2.57 -12.56
N ARG A 20 -12.19 2.95 -12.78
CA ARG A 20 -13.07 3.76 -11.91
C ARG A 20 -13.07 3.29 -10.45
N ALA A 21 -13.14 4.26 -9.55
CA ALA A 21 -13.20 4.12 -8.10
C ALA A 21 -14.43 3.31 -7.63
N ALA A 22 -14.25 2.01 -7.41
CA ALA A 22 -15.19 1.19 -6.66
C ALA A 22 -14.41 0.32 -5.65
N PRO A 23 -14.91 0.09 -4.42
CA PRO A 23 -14.22 -0.68 -3.38
C PRO A 23 -13.80 -2.10 -3.83
N ARG A 24 -14.57 -2.74 -4.72
CA ARG A 24 -14.23 -4.04 -5.34
C ARG A 24 -12.90 -4.00 -6.11
N ARG A 25 -12.44 -2.83 -6.56
CA ARG A 25 -11.22 -2.69 -7.36
C ARG A 25 -9.97 -2.50 -6.50
N ALA A 26 -10.11 -1.95 -5.29
CA ALA A 26 -9.01 -1.87 -4.33
C ALA A 26 -8.56 -3.28 -3.94
N ARG A 27 -9.50 -4.11 -3.46
CA ARG A 27 -9.21 -5.52 -3.12
C ARG A 27 -8.65 -6.32 -4.28
N PHE A 28 -9.14 -6.07 -5.51
CA PHE A 28 -8.60 -6.71 -6.69
C PHE A 28 -7.09 -6.40 -6.87
N LEU A 29 -6.67 -5.15 -6.76
CA LEU A 29 -5.26 -4.80 -6.92
C LEU A 29 -4.38 -5.43 -5.83
N HIS A 30 -4.85 -5.49 -4.58
CA HIS A 30 -4.11 -6.15 -3.51
C HIS A 30 -3.94 -7.65 -3.80
N SER A 31 -5.02 -8.33 -4.21
CA SER A 31 -4.97 -9.77 -4.55
C SER A 31 -3.96 -10.11 -5.65
N LEU A 32 -3.68 -9.17 -6.57
CA LEU A 32 -2.63 -9.38 -7.57
C LEU A 32 -1.25 -9.52 -6.92
N PHE A 33 -0.91 -8.70 -5.92
CA PHE A 33 0.39 -8.73 -5.26
C PHE A 33 0.50 -9.82 -4.17
N GLU A 34 -0.62 -10.37 -3.74
CA GLU A 34 -0.68 -11.53 -2.85
C GLU A 34 -0.28 -12.82 -3.56
N GLU A 35 -0.77 -13.01 -4.79
CA GLU A 35 -0.54 -14.24 -5.57
C GLU A 35 0.75 -14.23 -6.40
N LEU A 36 1.32 -13.06 -6.68
CA LEU A 36 2.40 -12.91 -7.65
C LEU A 36 3.78 -13.27 -7.09
N ASP A 37 4.53 -14.08 -7.85
CA ASP A 37 5.97 -14.27 -7.64
C ASP A 37 6.71 -13.04 -8.19
N PHE A 38 7.20 -12.19 -7.30
CA PHE A 38 7.80 -10.91 -7.67
C PHE A 38 9.06 -11.11 -8.54
N THR A 39 9.72 -12.27 -8.44
CA THR A 39 10.99 -12.54 -9.12
C THR A 39 10.84 -12.99 -10.57
N GLN A 40 9.61 -13.32 -11.00
CA GLN A 40 9.34 -13.84 -12.34
C GLN A 40 8.73 -12.75 -13.24
N PRO A 41 8.90 -12.86 -14.57
CA PRO A 41 8.18 -12.01 -15.51
C PRO A 41 6.67 -12.12 -15.33
N VAL A 42 5.97 -10.99 -15.43
CA VAL A 42 4.50 -10.96 -15.35
C VAL A 42 3.91 -11.64 -16.58
N SER A 43 3.22 -12.77 -16.37
CA SER A 43 2.56 -13.52 -17.44
C SER A 43 1.27 -12.82 -17.90
N GLU A 44 1.16 -12.55 -19.19
CA GLU A 44 -0.03 -11.96 -19.81
C GLU A 44 -1.27 -12.84 -19.64
N GLU A 45 -1.09 -14.16 -19.73
CA GLU A 45 -2.16 -15.15 -19.53
C GLU A 45 -2.68 -15.13 -18.10
N TRP A 46 -1.78 -15.00 -17.12
CA TRP A 46 -2.17 -14.87 -15.71
C TRP A 46 -2.91 -13.55 -15.47
N VAL A 47 -2.43 -12.43 -16.02
CA VAL A 47 -3.13 -11.14 -15.89
C VAL A 47 -4.53 -11.20 -16.50
N LEU A 48 -4.68 -11.83 -17.68
CA LEU A 48 -5.97 -12.03 -18.32
C LEU A 48 -6.91 -12.85 -17.43
N LYS A 49 -6.42 -13.94 -16.84
CA LYS A 49 -7.18 -14.77 -15.89
C LYS A 49 -7.64 -13.96 -14.67
N MET A 50 -6.76 -13.13 -14.11
CA MET A 50 -7.10 -12.27 -12.97
C MET A 50 -8.13 -11.20 -13.33
N LEU A 51 -8.02 -10.58 -14.51
CA LEU A 51 -9.04 -9.65 -14.99
C LEU A 51 -10.40 -10.34 -15.11
N GLN A 52 -10.45 -11.53 -15.70
CA GLN A 52 -11.68 -12.31 -15.84
C GLN A 52 -12.30 -12.69 -14.48
N SER A 53 -11.49 -13.17 -13.53
CA SER A 53 -11.96 -13.49 -12.17
C SER A 53 -12.46 -12.26 -11.41
N GLY A 54 -11.83 -11.10 -11.65
CA GLY A 54 -12.26 -9.81 -11.12
C GLY A 54 -13.50 -9.22 -11.79
N GLY A 55 -13.94 -9.77 -12.93
CA GLY A 55 -15.05 -9.26 -13.73
C GLY A 55 -14.68 -8.03 -14.58
N TYR A 56 -13.41 -7.92 -14.99
CA TYR A 56 -12.90 -6.86 -15.86
C TYR A 56 -12.73 -7.35 -17.29
N ASP A 57 -12.85 -6.41 -18.23
CA ASP A 57 -12.68 -6.66 -19.66
C ASP A 57 -11.22 -7.00 -20.00
N ALA A 58 -11.04 -7.99 -20.89
CA ALA A 58 -9.75 -8.43 -21.41
C ALA A 58 -8.94 -7.30 -22.05
N GLN A 59 -9.58 -6.26 -22.58
CA GLN A 59 -8.89 -5.11 -23.17
C GLN A 59 -7.93 -4.39 -22.20
N TRP A 60 -8.09 -4.60 -20.88
CA TRP A 60 -7.21 -4.04 -19.85
C TRP A 60 -5.91 -4.79 -19.66
N GLN A 61 -5.74 -5.99 -20.22
CA GLN A 61 -4.59 -6.85 -19.98
C GLN A 61 -3.24 -6.16 -20.28
N PRO A 62 -3.03 -5.48 -21.42
CA PRO A 62 -1.75 -4.83 -21.70
C PRO A 62 -1.44 -3.72 -20.68
N VAL A 63 -2.46 -2.93 -20.34
CA VAL A 63 -2.34 -1.82 -19.40
C VAL A 63 -2.00 -2.31 -18.00
N LEU A 64 -2.68 -3.36 -17.53
CA LEU A 64 -2.46 -3.91 -16.20
C LEU A 64 -1.10 -4.63 -16.11
N THR A 65 -0.70 -5.35 -17.17
CA THR A 65 0.61 -6.03 -17.21
C THR A 65 1.76 -5.04 -17.09
N ASP A 66 1.75 -3.97 -17.89
CA ASP A 66 2.78 -2.94 -17.83
C ASP A 66 2.77 -2.21 -16.49
N TRP A 67 1.59 -1.99 -15.90
CA TRP A 67 1.47 -1.35 -14.60
C TRP A 67 2.02 -2.21 -13.45
N ILE A 68 1.70 -3.51 -13.43
CA ILE A 68 2.29 -4.45 -12.45
C ILE A 68 3.81 -4.46 -12.61
N ARG A 69 4.32 -4.52 -13.85
CA ARG A 69 5.77 -4.46 -14.11
C ARG A 69 6.38 -3.17 -13.56
N ALA A 70 5.75 -2.02 -13.79
CA ALA A 70 6.23 -0.74 -13.25
C ALA A 70 6.29 -0.76 -11.71
N VAL A 71 5.24 -1.27 -11.04
CA VAL A 71 5.20 -1.41 -9.59
C VAL A 71 6.29 -2.35 -9.08
N LEU A 72 6.51 -3.48 -9.74
CA LEU A 72 7.53 -4.45 -9.34
C LEU A 72 8.96 -3.90 -9.41
N HIS A 73 9.22 -3.01 -10.37
CA HIS A 73 10.54 -2.40 -10.58
C HIS A 73 10.74 -1.08 -9.83
N ALA A 74 9.67 -0.48 -9.28
CA ALA A 74 9.76 0.80 -8.57
C ALA A 74 10.67 0.70 -7.33
N PRO A 75 11.65 1.61 -7.16
CA PRO A 75 12.53 1.60 -6.00
C PRO A 75 11.76 1.94 -4.72
N LEU A 76 11.81 1.04 -3.75
CA LEU A 76 11.09 1.12 -2.48
C LEU A 76 11.87 1.88 -1.40
N THR A 77 13.20 1.90 -1.50
CA THR A 77 14.08 2.61 -0.55
C THR A 77 15.14 3.44 -1.28
N THR A 78 15.87 4.29 -0.55
CA THR A 78 16.98 5.05 -1.12
C THR A 78 18.16 4.16 -1.53
N GLN A 79 18.24 2.95 -0.97
CA GLN A 79 19.20 1.90 -1.33
C GLN A 79 18.83 1.19 -2.64
N GLY A 80 17.62 1.43 -3.18
CA GLY A 80 17.20 0.94 -4.50
C GLY A 80 16.63 -0.48 -4.53
N ILE A 81 16.26 -1.06 -3.38
CA ILE A 81 15.52 -2.34 -3.36
C ILE A 81 14.15 -2.15 -4.01
N SER A 82 13.76 -3.07 -4.89
CA SER A 82 12.46 -3.12 -5.55
C SER A 82 11.75 -4.44 -5.24
N LEU A 83 10.43 -4.51 -5.46
CA LEU A 83 9.66 -5.73 -5.17
C LEU A 83 10.19 -6.94 -5.94
N ASN A 84 10.62 -6.76 -7.19
CA ASN A 84 11.11 -7.85 -8.04
C ASN A 84 12.40 -8.53 -7.56
N GLN A 85 13.08 -7.95 -6.58
CA GLN A 85 14.27 -8.53 -5.94
C GLN A 85 13.91 -9.34 -4.68
N LEU A 86 12.66 -9.29 -4.23
CA LEU A 86 12.21 -9.97 -3.01
C LEU A 86 11.83 -11.42 -3.30
N THR A 87 12.68 -12.34 -2.85
CA THR A 87 12.38 -13.78 -2.91
C THR A 87 11.33 -14.16 -1.87
N ALA A 88 10.70 -15.33 -2.03
CA ALA A 88 9.75 -15.88 -1.05
C ALA A 88 10.33 -16.04 0.37
N LYS A 89 11.66 -16.11 0.53
CA LYS A 89 12.32 -16.19 1.86
C LYS A 89 12.45 -14.84 2.55
N ASP A 90 12.43 -13.76 1.78
CA ASP A 90 12.63 -12.41 2.27
C ASP A 90 11.35 -11.58 2.24
N LYS A 91 10.20 -12.21 1.96
CA LYS A 91 8.88 -11.57 2.04
C LYS A 91 7.86 -12.43 2.76
N GLN A 92 6.92 -11.75 3.41
CA GLN A 92 5.69 -12.31 3.95
C GLN A 92 4.54 -11.42 3.47
N VAL A 93 3.70 -11.96 2.58
CA VAL A 93 2.45 -11.31 2.14
C VAL A 93 1.34 -11.56 3.15
N GLU A 94 0.41 -10.62 3.28
CA GLU A 94 -0.75 -10.65 4.19
C GLU A 94 -0.40 -11.19 5.59
N MET A 95 0.54 -10.53 6.28
CA MET A 95 0.90 -10.93 7.63
C MET A 95 -0.24 -10.56 8.59
N GLU A 96 -1.01 -11.56 9.02
CA GLU A 96 -2.03 -11.43 10.06
C GLU A 96 -1.38 -11.17 11.43
N PHE A 97 -1.96 -10.25 12.20
CA PHE A 97 -1.52 -9.99 13.57
C PHE A 97 -2.68 -9.77 14.53
N TYR A 98 -2.34 -9.93 15.81
CA TYR A 98 -3.23 -9.81 16.94
C TYR A 98 -2.56 -8.99 18.04
N LEU A 99 -3.14 -7.83 18.37
CA LEU A 99 -2.66 -6.97 19.45
C LEU A 99 -3.65 -6.97 20.62
N PRO A 100 -3.25 -7.46 21.81
CA PRO A 100 -4.09 -7.39 23.00
C PRO A 100 -4.15 -5.96 23.53
N ILE A 101 -5.38 -5.50 23.77
CA ILE A 101 -5.74 -4.26 24.43
C ILE A 101 -6.24 -4.64 25.84
N ALA A 102 -5.28 -4.84 26.75
CA ALA A 102 -5.53 -5.40 28.08
C ALA A 102 -6.37 -4.47 28.97
N SER A 103 -6.18 -3.15 28.81
CA SER A 103 -6.92 -2.12 29.55
C SER A 103 -7.73 -1.27 28.57
N PRO A 104 -8.88 -0.73 29.01
CA PRO A 104 -9.74 0.07 28.15
C PRO A 104 -9.01 1.28 27.51
N LEU A 105 -8.78 1.19 26.20
CA LEU A 105 -8.09 2.19 25.39
C LEU A 105 -9.03 3.37 25.10
N ARG A 106 -8.64 4.57 25.52
CA ARG A 106 -9.38 5.81 25.30
C ARG A 106 -8.79 6.56 24.11
N ALA A 107 -9.65 7.09 23.25
CA ALA A 107 -9.25 7.79 22.03
C ALA A 107 -8.37 9.01 22.35
N GLU A 108 -8.71 9.78 23.37
CA GLU A 108 -8.00 11.00 23.75
C GLU A 108 -6.58 10.71 24.27
N ALA A 109 -6.42 9.63 25.03
CA ALA A 109 -5.12 9.22 25.56
C ALA A 109 -4.21 8.70 24.44
N LEU A 110 -4.76 7.95 23.49
CA LEU A 110 -4.02 7.51 22.32
C LEU A 110 -3.67 8.70 21.42
N ASP A 111 -4.62 9.60 21.15
CA ASP A 111 -4.42 10.79 20.32
C ASP A 111 -3.29 11.66 20.86
N ALA A 112 -3.30 11.94 22.16
CA ALA A 112 -2.24 12.72 22.80
C ALA A 112 -0.86 12.08 22.59
N LEU A 113 -0.76 10.75 22.79
CA LEU A 113 0.50 10.02 22.64
C LEU A 113 1.00 10.05 21.20
N ILE A 114 0.16 9.71 20.22
CA ILE A 114 0.60 9.62 18.82
C ILE A 114 1.00 10.99 18.28
N ARG A 115 0.35 12.08 18.73
CA ARG A 115 0.65 13.45 18.31
C ARG A 115 1.93 14.01 18.92
N GLU A 116 2.33 13.51 20.08
CA GLU A 116 3.59 13.90 20.73
C GLU A 116 4.80 13.39 19.95
N TYR A 117 4.73 12.15 19.43
CA TYR A 117 5.87 11.47 18.82
C TYR A 117 5.84 11.39 17.29
N ASP A 118 4.70 11.69 16.66
CA ASP A 118 4.58 11.69 15.20
C ASP A 118 4.07 13.04 14.65
N PRO A 119 4.90 13.76 13.85
CA PRO A 119 4.51 14.98 13.17
C PRO A 119 3.31 14.82 12.24
N LEU A 120 3.13 13.64 11.61
CA LEU A 120 1.99 13.42 10.71
C LEU A 120 0.69 13.35 11.50
N SER A 121 0.65 12.55 12.58
CA SER A 121 -0.44 12.50 13.55
C SER A 121 -0.75 13.87 14.16
N ALA A 122 0.26 14.69 14.44
CA ALA A 122 0.06 16.03 15.01
C ALA A 122 -0.87 16.91 14.15
N GLY A 123 -0.79 16.76 12.83
CA GLY A 123 -1.64 17.43 11.84
C GLY A 123 -2.98 16.74 11.53
N CYS A 124 -3.25 15.56 12.09
CA CYS A 124 -4.51 14.85 11.87
C CYS A 124 -5.65 15.40 12.75
N PRO A 125 -6.92 15.22 12.31
CA PRO A 125 -8.08 15.40 13.18
C PRO A 125 -8.00 14.47 14.40
N PRO A 126 -8.52 14.89 15.58
CA PRO A 126 -8.50 14.06 16.78
C PRO A 126 -9.12 12.68 16.56
N LEU A 127 -8.55 11.65 17.18
CA LEU A 127 -9.17 10.33 17.23
C LEU A 127 -10.53 10.41 17.93
N ASN A 128 -11.53 9.75 17.33
CA ASN A 128 -12.87 9.65 17.89
C ASN A 128 -13.37 8.22 17.76
N PHE A 129 -13.17 7.44 18.81
CA PHE A 129 -13.71 6.09 18.92
C PHE A 129 -14.19 5.81 20.34
N ARG A 130 -15.19 4.95 20.48
CA ARG A 130 -15.64 4.46 21.79
C ARG A 130 -14.55 3.61 22.41
N GLN A 131 -14.40 3.72 23.72
CA GLN A 131 -13.43 2.94 24.48
C GLN A 131 -13.38 1.46 24.05
N VAL A 132 -12.18 0.96 23.76
CA VAL A 132 -11.97 -0.39 23.24
C VAL A 132 -11.18 -1.22 24.23
N GLN A 133 -11.59 -2.46 24.45
CA GLN A 133 -10.84 -3.49 25.18
C GLN A 133 -11.00 -4.81 24.42
N GLY A 134 -9.98 -5.68 24.46
CA GLY A 134 -10.00 -6.98 23.80
C GLY A 134 -8.83 -7.17 22.85
N MET A 135 -9.09 -7.58 21.61
CA MET A 135 -8.07 -7.85 20.61
C MET A 135 -8.27 -6.98 19.37
N LEU A 136 -7.20 -6.32 18.95
CA LEU A 136 -7.12 -5.71 17.64
C LEU A 136 -6.55 -6.73 16.66
N LYS A 137 -7.34 -7.09 15.65
CA LYS A 137 -6.92 -7.91 14.52
C LYS A 137 -6.61 -7.02 13.33
N GLY A 138 -5.54 -7.33 12.61
CA GLY A 138 -5.19 -6.63 11.38
C GLY A 138 -4.33 -7.48 10.45
N PHE A 139 -4.10 -6.95 9.25
CA PHE A 139 -3.30 -7.58 8.21
C PHE A 139 -2.35 -6.53 7.62
N ILE A 140 -1.07 -6.89 7.53
CA ILE A 140 -0.05 -6.10 6.86
C ILE A 140 0.12 -6.66 5.45
N ASP A 141 -0.09 -5.84 4.41
CA ASP A 141 -0.03 -6.29 3.01
C ASP A 141 1.29 -6.99 2.70
N LEU A 142 2.42 -6.38 3.08
CA LEU A 142 3.75 -6.93 2.86
C LEU A 142 4.70 -6.58 3.99
N VAL A 143 5.34 -7.60 4.55
CA VAL A 143 6.58 -7.45 5.33
C VAL A 143 7.70 -8.01 4.49
N PHE A 144 8.81 -7.28 4.35
CA PHE A 144 9.98 -7.82 3.68
C PHE A 144 11.27 -7.51 4.42
N ARG A 145 12.31 -8.30 4.13
CA ARG A 145 13.64 -8.17 4.71
C ARG A 145 14.63 -7.77 3.63
N HIS A 146 15.43 -6.77 3.91
CA HIS A 146 16.55 -6.36 3.06
C HIS A 146 17.73 -5.94 3.93
N GLU A 147 18.91 -6.50 3.67
CA GLU A 147 20.15 -6.23 4.42
C GLU A 147 19.99 -6.32 5.96
N GLY A 148 19.26 -7.34 6.42
CA GLY A 148 19.02 -7.58 7.84
C GLY A 148 17.97 -6.65 8.49
N ARG A 149 17.36 -5.75 7.72
CA ARG A 149 16.29 -4.85 8.18
C ARG A 149 14.93 -5.30 7.66
N TYR A 150 13.90 -5.16 8.49
CA TYR A 150 12.51 -5.48 8.20
C TYR A 150 11.71 -4.23 7.89
N TYR A 151 10.98 -4.26 6.79
CA TYR A 151 10.19 -3.15 6.29
C TYR A 151 8.71 -3.53 6.24
N LEU A 152 7.86 -2.56 6.52
CA LEU A 152 6.44 -2.64 6.27
C LEU A 152 6.14 -1.97 4.93
N LEU A 153 5.33 -2.60 4.10
CA LEU A 153 4.77 -1.99 2.90
C LEU A 153 3.27 -2.20 2.86
N ASP A 154 2.53 -1.12 2.61
CA ASP A 154 1.08 -1.11 2.43
C ASP A 154 0.75 -0.50 1.07
N TYR A 155 -0.07 -1.19 0.29
CA TYR A 155 -0.46 -0.76 -1.04
C TYR A 155 -1.68 0.16 -0.95
N LYS A 156 -1.59 1.35 -1.53
CA LYS A 156 -2.68 2.32 -1.57
C LYS A 156 -3.24 2.47 -2.97
N SER A 157 -4.53 2.16 -3.11
CA SER A 157 -5.27 2.34 -4.36
C SER A 157 -6.07 3.65 -4.42
N ASN A 158 -5.81 4.58 -3.48
CA ASN A 158 -6.48 5.87 -3.38
C ASN A 158 -6.33 6.66 -4.69
N TRP A 159 -7.42 7.31 -5.09
CA TRP A 159 -7.43 8.16 -6.28
C TRP A 159 -7.11 9.59 -5.86
N LEU A 160 -5.96 10.12 -6.32
CA LEU A 160 -5.55 11.50 -6.06
C LEU A 160 -5.72 12.43 -7.28
N GLY A 161 -6.00 11.85 -8.46
CA GLY A 161 -6.26 12.57 -9.70
C GLY A 161 -6.16 11.68 -10.94
N GLU A 162 -6.33 12.30 -12.10
CA GLU A 162 -6.43 11.62 -13.40
C GLU A 162 -5.10 11.15 -13.99
N SER A 163 -3.98 11.60 -13.44
CA SER A 163 -2.66 11.31 -13.97
C SER A 163 -1.65 11.11 -12.86
N SER A 164 -0.47 10.68 -13.26
CA SER A 164 0.63 10.43 -12.37
C SER A 164 1.01 11.72 -11.60
N GLU A 165 0.93 12.88 -12.25
CA GLU A 165 1.33 14.17 -11.69
C GLU A 165 0.48 14.60 -10.49
N ALA A 166 -0.69 13.98 -10.28
CA ALA A 166 -1.54 14.22 -9.11
C ALA A 166 -1.06 13.55 -7.82
N TYR A 167 -0.10 12.61 -7.89
CA TYR A 167 0.45 11.88 -6.75
C TYR A 167 1.73 12.53 -6.23
N THR A 168 1.66 13.84 -5.95
CA THR A 168 2.76 14.58 -5.33
C THR A 168 2.94 14.17 -3.87
N GLN A 169 4.10 14.46 -3.29
CA GLN A 169 4.37 14.22 -1.86
C GLN A 169 3.31 14.88 -0.97
N ASP A 170 2.92 16.12 -1.26
CA ASP A 170 1.90 16.85 -0.49
C ASP A 170 0.50 16.22 -0.63
N ALA A 171 0.12 15.79 -1.84
CA ALA A 171 -1.17 15.14 -2.07
C ALA A 171 -1.25 13.79 -1.37
N MET A 172 -0.17 12.99 -1.43
CA MET A 172 -0.07 11.73 -0.71
C MET A 172 -0.09 11.95 0.81
N ALA A 173 0.62 12.96 1.33
CA ALA A 173 0.67 13.25 2.76
C ALA A 173 -0.70 13.69 3.28
N SER A 174 -1.41 14.51 2.49
CA SER A 174 -2.80 14.90 2.78
C SER A 174 -3.73 13.69 2.81
N ALA A 175 -3.56 12.75 1.86
CA ALA A 175 -4.33 11.50 1.84
C ALA A 175 -4.04 10.61 3.05
N MET A 176 -2.77 10.54 3.49
CA MET A 176 -2.37 9.82 4.70
C MET A 176 -3.09 10.35 5.94
N GLN A 177 -3.16 11.68 6.09
CA GLN A 177 -3.87 12.32 7.21
C GLN A 177 -5.38 12.10 7.12
N MET A 178 -5.97 12.31 5.94
CA MET A 178 -7.42 12.19 5.72
C MET A 178 -7.93 10.78 6.04
N HIS A 179 -7.17 9.75 5.69
CA HIS A 179 -7.56 8.35 5.91
C HIS A 179 -7.03 7.75 7.22
N ARG A 180 -6.39 8.56 8.07
CA ARG A 180 -5.77 8.13 9.32
C ARG A 180 -4.79 6.96 9.16
N TYR A 181 -4.05 6.96 8.05
CA TYR A 181 -2.97 5.99 7.82
C TYR A 181 -1.79 6.22 8.77
N ASP A 182 -1.73 7.39 9.43
CA ASP A 182 -0.83 7.65 10.55
C ASP A 182 -1.00 6.62 11.68
N LEU A 183 -2.24 6.41 12.11
CA LEU A 183 -2.54 5.43 13.15
C LEU A 183 -2.28 4.00 12.65
N GLN A 184 -2.58 3.74 11.37
CA GLN A 184 -2.39 2.42 10.77
C GLN A 184 -0.92 1.98 10.85
N TYR A 185 0.02 2.82 10.40
CA TYR A 185 1.42 2.42 10.37
C TYR A 185 1.99 2.26 11.78
N GLN A 186 1.52 3.03 12.76
CA GLN A 186 1.97 2.92 14.15
C GLN A 186 1.53 1.58 14.75
N LEU A 187 0.28 1.17 14.51
CA LEU A 187 -0.24 -0.12 14.93
C LEU A 187 0.47 -1.28 14.23
N TYR A 188 0.74 -1.15 12.93
CA TYR A 188 1.46 -2.17 12.15
C TYR A 188 2.91 -2.30 12.60
N THR A 189 3.57 -1.17 12.86
CA THR A 189 4.93 -1.12 13.40
C THR A 189 4.99 -1.78 14.78
N LEU A 190 4.03 -1.49 15.66
CA LEU A 190 3.94 -2.14 16.96
C LEU A 190 3.71 -3.65 16.85
N ALA A 191 2.85 -4.09 15.94
CA ALA A 191 2.59 -5.50 15.68
C ALA A 191 3.86 -6.21 15.20
N LEU A 192 4.54 -5.68 14.19
CA LEU A 192 5.77 -6.25 13.66
C LEU A 192 6.90 -6.20 14.69
N HIS A 193 7.04 -5.10 15.44
CA HIS A 193 8.02 -4.98 16.52
C HIS A 193 7.86 -6.09 17.56
N ARG A 194 6.63 -6.32 18.04
CA ARG A 194 6.34 -7.40 19.01
C ARG A 194 6.58 -8.78 18.40
N TYR A 195 6.19 -8.99 17.14
CA TYR A 195 6.42 -10.24 16.42
C TYR A 195 7.91 -10.56 16.30
N LEU A 196 8.73 -9.61 15.83
CA LEU A 196 10.17 -9.78 15.66
C LEU A 196 10.86 -9.99 17.01
N ARG A 197 10.50 -9.21 18.03
CA ARG A 197 11.04 -9.38 19.38
C ARG A 197 10.78 -10.78 19.96
N HIS A 198 9.66 -11.39 19.61
CA HIS A 198 9.35 -12.75 20.06
C HIS A 198 10.08 -13.84 19.27
N ARG A 199 10.35 -13.61 17.98
CA ARG A 199 10.91 -14.61 17.06
C ARG A 199 12.42 -14.55 16.90
N MET A 200 13.03 -13.40 17.13
CA MET A 200 14.44 -13.16 16.85
C MET A 200 15.19 -12.87 18.14
N ALA A 201 16.19 -13.70 18.44
CA ALA A 201 17.14 -13.42 19.50
C ALA A 201 17.89 -12.11 19.20
N ASP A 202 18.23 -11.35 20.25
CA ASP A 202 18.96 -10.09 20.16
C ASP A 202 18.31 -9.00 19.27
N TYR A 203 16.99 -9.07 19.08
CA TYR A 203 16.24 -8.05 18.36
C TYR A 203 16.38 -6.67 19.01
N ARG A 204 16.75 -5.70 18.17
CA ARG A 204 16.84 -4.26 18.47
C ARG A 204 16.09 -3.49 17.41
N TYR A 205 15.16 -2.63 17.83
CA TYR A 205 14.30 -1.91 16.89
C TYR A 205 15.13 -1.00 15.97
N GLU A 206 16.11 -0.30 16.52
CA GLU A 206 16.90 0.73 15.86
C GLU A 206 17.78 0.18 14.73
N THR A 207 18.15 -1.09 14.78
CA THR A 207 19.03 -1.73 13.79
C THR A 207 18.30 -2.70 12.87
N HIS A 208 17.18 -3.27 13.32
CA HIS A 208 16.46 -4.30 12.57
C HIS A 208 15.16 -3.79 11.95
N PHE A 209 14.61 -2.66 12.37
CA PHE A 209 13.47 -2.05 11.69
C PHE A 209 13.97 -1.07 10.62
N GLY A 210 13.52 -1.28 9.39
CA GLY A 210 13.95 -0.54 8.21
C GLY A 210 13.05 0.64 7.85
N GLY A 211 11.80 0.63 8.31
CA GLY A 211 10.82 1.69 8.08
C GLY A 211 9.50 1.17 7.54
N VAL A 212 8.63 2.13 7.22
CA VAL A 212 7.31 1.88 6.63
C VAL A 212 7.27 2.54 5.24
N ILE A 213 6.57 1.90 4.32
CA ILE A 213 6.47 2.32 2.92
C ILE A 213 4.99 2.29 2.52
N TYR A 214 4.44 3.44 2.19
CA TYR A 214 3.10 3.51 1.59
C TYR A 214 3.22 3.67 0.08
N LEU A 215 2.85 2.63 -0.67
CA LEU A 215 2.98 2.64 -2.13
C LEU A 215 1.65 2.97 -2.80
N PHE A 216 1.50 4.19 -3.30
CA PHE A 216 0.31 4.61 -4.04
C PHE A 216 0.33 4.04 -5.46
N LEU A 217 -0.27 2.86 -5.63
CA LEU A 217 -0.25 2.07 -6.87
C LEU A 217 -0.61 2.91 -8.09
N ARG A 218 -1.68 3.72 -8.00
CA ARG A 218 -2.20 4.52 -9.12
C ARG A 218 -1.27 5.66 -9.52
N GLY A 219 -0.34 6.02 -8.65
CA GLY A 219 0.72 6.94 -8.98
C GLY A 219 1.78 6.27 -9.84
N VAL A 220 2.14 5.02 -9.61
CA VAL A 220 3.33 4.42 -10.25
C VAL A 220 3.21 4.43 -11.77
N ASP A 221 4.13 5.13 -12.44
CA ASP A 221 4.24 5.15 -13.91
C ASP A 221 5.47 4.35 -14.37
N ALA A 222 5.29 3.59 -15.46
CA ALA A 222 6.36 2.87 -16.15
C ALA A 222 7.39 3.80 -16.78
N ASN A 223 6.97 5.01 -17.18
CA ASN A 223 7.84 5.99 -17.84
C ASN A 223 8.47 7.00 -16.88
N ASP A 224 7.94 7.07 -15.65
CA ASP A 224 8.47 7.90 -14.58
C ASP A 224 8.34 7.14 -13.24
N PRO A 225 9.28 6.24 -12.94
CA PRO A 225 9.30 5.50 -11.69
C PRO A 225 9.69 6.39 -10.48
N ALA A 226 9.78 7.71 -10.64
CA ALA A 226 10.16 8.61 -9.56
C ALA A 226 9.19 8.52 -8.37
N PHE A 227 9.76 8.12 -7.22
CA PHE A 227 9.34 8.31 -5.83
C PHE A 227 7.86 8.66 -5.58
N ARG A 228 7.02 7.62 -5.41
CA ARG A 228 5.60 7.73 -5.00
C ARG A 228 5.32 6.94 -3.74
N ARG A 229 6.20 7.16 -2.78
CA ARG A 229 6.16 6.58 -1.45
C ARG A 229 6.27 7.67 -0.40
N LEU A 230 5.63 7.41 0.73
CA LEU A 230 5.82 8.08 2.01
C LEU A 230 6.41 7.08 3.00
#